data_AF-A0ABD5XY12-F1
#
_entry.id   AF-A0ABD5XY12-F1
#
_cell.length_a   1.000
_cell.length_b   1.000
_cell.length_c   1.000
_cell.angle_alpha   90.00
_cell.angle_beta   90.00
_cell.angle_gamma   90.00
#
_symmetry.space_group_name_H-M   'P 1'
#
loop_
_entity.id
_entity.type
_entity.pdbx_description
1 polymer ?
#
loop_
_entity_poly.entity_id
_entity_poly.type
_entity_poly.pdbx_seq_one_letter_code
_entity_poly.pdbx_strand_id
1 'polypeptide(L)'
;MRRQFPAEALPDGNLAVPHHYYLGAIILLIAVMVVWDNYPEREPVWAGAAVLFGLYGFLSAWPRYPPLGAGIVLASTAVAVTAPFRPAWWRRYPYRWQLVAVLGALIMLDDAVSHSLGVWTPLDAVWKSDIRPALGLG
;
A
#
# COMPACT_ATOMS: atom_id res chain seq x y z
N MET A 1 27.06 1.05 9.90
CA MET A 1 26.07 -0.05 9.94
C MET A 1 25.55 -0.28 8.53
N ARG A 2 25.60 -1.52 8.01
CA ARG A 2 24.99 -1.82 6.70
C ARG A 2 23.48 -1.79 6.85
N ARG A 3 22.77 -1.00 6.03
CA ARG A 3 21.31 -1.10 5.94
C ARG A 3 20.99 -2.44 5.28
N GLN A 4 20.24 -3.30 5.98
CA GLN A 4 19.70 -4.54 5.43
C GLN A 4 18.40 -4.23 4.69
N PHE A 5 18.11 -4.97 3.62
CA PHE A 5 16.83 -4.89 2.92
C PHE A 5 16.05 -6.21 3.08
N PRO A 6 14.77 -6.15 3.48
CA PRO A 6 14.08 -4.97 4.03
C PRO A 6 14.69 -4.53 5.36
N ALA A 7 14.38 -3.30 5.79
CA ALA A 7 14.76 -2.80 7.11
C ALA A 7 14.16 -3.66 8.22
N GLU A 8 12.94 -4.16 8.00
CA GLU A 8 12.25 -5.08 8.90
C GLU A 8 12.00 -6.43 8.23
N ALA A 9 12.49 -7.52 8.85
CA ALA A 9 12.23 -8.87 8.38
C ALA A 9 10.73 -9.21 8.38
N LEU A 10 9.98 -8.58 9.29
CA LEU A 10 8.53 -8.63 9.39
C LEU A 10 8.06 -7.23 9.82
N PRO A 11 7.15 -6.56 9.07
CA PRO A 11 6.60 -5.26 9.46
C PRO A 11 6.07 -5.27 10.89
N ASP A 12 6.59 -4.36 11.73
CA ASP A 12 6.32 -4.25 13.18
C ASP A 12 6.55 -5.52 14.01
N GLY A 13 7.18 -6.55 13.43
CA GLY A 13 7.33 -7.86 14.05
C GLY A 13 6.04 -8.70 14.09
N ASN A 14 4.90 -8.23 13.55
CA ASN A 14 3.66 -8.99 13.51
C ASN A 14 2.65 -8.41 12.49
N LEU A 15 2.38 -9.14 11.40
CA LEU A 15 1.40 -8.72 10.37
C LEU A 15 -0.06 -8.69 10.83
N ALA A 16 -0.38 -9.27 11.98
CA ALA A 16 -1.73 -9.24 12.53
C ALA A 16 -2.06 -7.93 13.26
N VAL A 17 -1.06 -7.09 13.56
CA VAL A 17 -1.33 -5.74 14.07
C VAL A 17 -1.84 -4.86 12.93
N PRO A 18 -2.63 -3.81 13.25
CA PRO A 18 -3.08 -2.87 12.24
C PRO A 18 -1.91 -2.25 11.45
N HIS A 19 -1.80 -2.58 10.16
CA HIS A 19 -0.96 -1.85 9.20
C HIS A 19 -1.82 -0.91 8.37
N HIS A 20 -1.34 0.32 8.18
CA HIS A 20 -2.04 1.24 7.28
C HIS A 20 -1.85 0.84 5.81
N TYR A 21 -0.94 -0.09 5.49
CA TYR A 21 -0.90 -0.73 4.17
C TYR A 21 -2.26 -1.31 3.74
N TYR A 22 -2.90 -2.10 4.62
CA TYR A 22 -4.20 -2.70 4.32
C TYR A 22 -5.30 -1.65 4.19
N LEU A 23 -5.26 -0.62 5.04
CA LEU A 23 -6.22 0.48 4.99
C LEU A 23 -6.14 1.23 3.64
N GLY A 24 -4.92 1.58 3.22
CA GLY A 24 -4.69 2.22 1.92
C GLY A 24 -5.13 1.33 0.76
N ALA A 25 -4.86 0.03 0.83
CA ALA A 25 -5.29 -0.97 -0.15
C ALA A 25 -6.82 -1.06 -0.26
N ILE A 26 -7.54 -1.08 0.87
CA ILE A 26 -9.01 -1.10 0.91
C ILE A 26 -9.59 0.18 0.28
N ILE A 27 -9.07 1.35 0.66
CA ILE A 27 -9.52 2.64 0.10
C ILE A 27 -9.34 2.67 -1.41
N LEU A 28 -8.16 2.25 -1.90
CA LEU A 28 -7.88 2.17 -3.33
C LEU A 28 -8.78 1.16 -4.02
N LEU A 29 -9.02 -0.01 -3.42
CA LEU A 29 -9.90 -1.03 -3.98
C LEU A 29 -11.36 -0.56 -4.07
N ILE A 30 -11.85 0.22 -3.11
CA ILE A 30 -13.19 0.84 -3.19
C ILE A 30 -13.27 1.76 -4.40
N ALA A 31 -12.27 2.62 -4.63
CA ALA A 31 -12.23 3.48 -5.81
C ALA A 31 -12.19 2.66 -7.11
N VAL A 32 -11.39 1.58 -7.16
CA VAL A 32 -11.35 0.63 -8.27
C VAL A 32 -12.72 0.02 -8.52
N MET A 33 -13.39 -0.53 -7.51
CA MET A 33 -14.68 -1.21 -7.65
C MET A 33 -15.77 -0.26 -8.12
N VAL A 34 -15.84 0.95 -7.59
CA VAL A 34 -16.84 1.94 -8.03
C VAL A 34 -16.59 2.37 -9.48
N VAL A 35 -15.33 2.55 -9.87
CA VAL A 35 -14.98 2.87 -11.26
C VAL A 35 -15.32 1.71 -12.19
N TRP A 36 -15.00 0.48 -11.79
CA TRP A 36 -15.29 -0.73 -12.55
C TRP A 36 -16.79 -0.87 -12.83
N ASP A 37 -17.61 -0.71 -11.79
CA ASP A 37 -19.08 -0.80 -11.90
C ASP A 37 -19.67 0.28 -12.82
N ASN A 38 -19.21 1.53 -12.70
CA ASN A 38 -19.74 2.64 -13.50
C ASN A 38 -19.17 2.72 -14.92
N TYR A 39 -18.04 2.08 -15.20
CA TYR A 39 -17.33 2.15 -16.48
C TYR A 39 -16.76 0.78 -16.90
N PRO A 40 -17.61 -0.22 -17.19
CA PRO A 40 -17.18 -1.60 -17.44
C PRO A 40 -16.27 -1.77 -18.66
N GLU A 41 -16.33 -0.87 -19.65
CA GLU A 41 -15.43 -0.90 -20.81
C GLU A 41 -14.06 -0.23 -20.54
N ARG A 42 -13.89 0.30 -19.33
CA ARG A 42 -12.71 1.07 -18.91
C ARG A 42 -12.39 0.61 -17.50
N GLU A 43 -11.95 -0.63 -17.39
CA GLU A 43 -11.58 -1.20 -16.12
C GLU A 43 -10.19 -0.72 -15.72
N PRO A 44 -9.99 -0.28 -14.48
CA PRO A 44 -8.69 0.19 -14.07
C PRO A 44 -7.79 -0.95 -13.58
N VAL A 45 -7.56 -1.93 -14.45
CA VAL A 45 -6.93 -3.22 -14.15
C VAL A 45 -5.58 -3.04 -13.45
N TRP A 46 -4.78 -2.04 -13.82
CA TRP A 46 -3.46 -1.82 -13.23
C TRP A 46 -3.49 -1.43 -11.76
N ALA A 47 -4.44 -0.61 -11.31
CA ALA A 47 -4.51 -0.28 -9.88
C ALA A 47 -5.12 -1.43 -9.08
N GLY A 48 -6.10 -2.15 -9.64
CA GLY A 48 -6.62 -3.38 -9.03
C GLY A 48 -5.53 -4.45 -8.88
N ALA A 49 -4.77 -4.72 -9.94
CA ALA A 49 -3.64 -5.64 -9.91
C ALA A 49 -2.57 -5.18 -8.92
N ALA A 50 -2.23 -3.89 -8.90
CA ALA A 50 -1.29 -3.34 -7.93
C ALA A 50 -1.72 -3.62 -6.48
N VAL A 51 -3.00 -3.42 -6.14
CA VAL A 51 -3.53 -3.76 -4.82
C VAL A 51 -3.37 -5.25 -4.53
N LEU A 52 -3.80 -6.12 -5.45
CA LEU A 52 -3.75 -7.59 -5.23
C LEU A 52 -2.32 -8.12 -5.06
N PHE A 53 -1.41 -7.72 -5.95
CA PHE A 53 0.00 -8.11 -5.85
C PHE A 53 0.67 -7.51 -4.61
N GLY A 54 0.33 -6.27 -4.25
CA GLY A 54 0.81 -5.62 -3.03
C GLY A 54 0.38 -6.38 -1.78
N LEU A 55 -0.92 -6.70 -1.67
CA LEU A 55 -1.46 -7.51 -0.57
C LEU A 55 -0.84 -8.91 -0.52
N TYR A 56 -0.65 -9.58 -1.65
CA TYR A 56 0.06 -10.86 -1.70
C TYR A 56 1.50 -10.72 -1.21
N GLY A 57 2.21 -9.68 -1.68
CA GLY A 57 3.56 -9.34 -1.25
C GLY A 57 3.63 -9.18 0.28
N PHE A 58 2.73 -8.39 0.84
CA PHE A 58 2.71 -8.04 2.27
C PHE A 58 2.27 -9.21 3.16
N LEU A 59 1.12 -9.84 2.85
CA LEU A 59 0.51 -10.86 3.70
C LEU A 59 1.14 -12.25 3.54
N SER A 60 1.64 -12.57 2.35
CA SER A 60 2.05 -13.94 2.02
C SER A 60 3.54 -14.07 1.77
N ALA A 61 4.11 -13.20 0.94
CA ALA A 61 5.50 -13.34 0.53
C ALA A 61 6.49 -12.83 1.59
N TRP A 62 6.28 -11.62 2.12
CA TRP A 62 7.19 -10.99 3.09
C TRP A 62 7.47 -11.84 4.33
N PRO A 63 6.48 -12.40 5.05
CA PRO A 63 6.77 -13.18 6.26
C PRO A 63 7.59 -14.45 6.00
N ARG A 64 7.62 -14.96 4.76
CA ARG A 64 8.39 -16.15 4.37
C ARG A 64 9.71 -15.81 3.68
N TYR A 65 9.71 -14.76 2.88
CA TYR A 65 10.80 -14.33 2.02
C TYR A 65 10.91 -12.79 2.07
N PRO A 66 11.49 -12.21 3.14
CA PRO A 66 11.38 -10.77 3.38
C PRO A 66 11.87 -9.87 2.23
N PRO A 67 13.03 -10.12 1.60
CA PRO A 67 13.48 -9.31 0.45
C PRO A 67 12.51 -9.39 -0.75
N LEU A 68 11.96 -10.57 -1.01
CA LEU A 68 11.02 -10.76 -2.12
C LEU A 68 9.69 -10.06 -1.83
N GLY A 69 9.13 -10.24 -0.64
CA GLY A 69 7.87 -9.61 -0.24
C GLY A 69 7.94 -8.09 -0.22
N ALA A 70 8.99 -7.53 0.40
CA ALA A 70 9.23 -6.09 0.38
C ALA A 70 9.40 -5.54 -1.04
N GLY A 71 10.11 -6.26 -1.90
CA GLY A 71 10.27 -5.91 -3.31
C GLY A 71 8.94 -5.87 -4.07
N ILE A 72 8.09 -6.89 -3.89
CA ILE A 72 6.74 -6.93 -4.47
C ILE A 72 5.90 -5.75 -3.96
N VAL A 73 5.88 -5.53 -2.64
CA VAL A 73 5.11 -4.45 -2.02
C VAL A 73 5.53 -3.09 -2.57
N LEU A 74 6.83 -2.79 -2.63
CA LEU A 74 7.33 -1.52 -3.19
C LEU A 74 6.96 -1.35 -4.67
N ALA A 75 7.17 -2.39 -5.48
CA ALA A 75 6.87 -2.34 -6.91
C ALA A 75 5.37 -2.13 -7.16
N SER A 76 4.52 -2.91 -6.49
CA SER A 76 3.07 -2.78 -6.56
C SER A 76 2.59 -1.42 -6.09
N THR A 77 3.15 -0.90 -5.01
CA THR A 77 2.77 0.42 -4.47
C THR A 77 3.20 1.55 -5.40
N ALA A 78 4.37 1.43 -6.06
CA ALA A 78 4.78 2.38 -7.10
C ALA A 78 3.81 2.39 -8.29
N VAL A 79 3.32 1.22 -8.71
CA VAL A 79 2.27 1.13 -9.74
C VAL A 79 0.97 1.78 -9.24
N ALA A 80 0.54 1.50 -8.01
CA ALA A 80 -0.66 2.08 -7.42
C ALA A 80 -0.62 3.62 -7.38
N VAL A 81 0.52 4.20 -6.98
CA VAL A 81 0.71 5.66 -6.92
C VAL A 81 0.72 6.27 -8.33
N THR A 82 1.32 5.59 -9.30
CA THR A 82 1.49 6.16 -10.65
C THR A 82 0.31 5.90 -11.59
N ALA A 83 -0.51 4.88 -11.34
CA ALA A 83 -1.62 4.49 -12.20
C ALA A 83 -2.66 5.62 -12.42
N PRO A 84 -3.09 6.38 -11.39
CA PRO A 84 -3.99 7.52 -11.53
C PRO A 84 -3.53 8.59 -12.53
N PHE A 85 -2.22 8.75 -12.70
CA PHE A 85 -1.62 9.77 -13.57
C PHE A 85 -1.45 9.31 -15.02
N ARG A 86 -1.63 8.03 -15.31
CA ARG A 86 -1.48 7.48 -16.67
C ARG A 86 -2.77 7.67 -17.47
N PRO A 87 -2.73 8.40 -18.60
CA PRO A 87 -3.94 8.70 -19.38
C PRO A 87 -4.70 7.47 -19.86
N ALA A 88 -3.95 6.41 -20.21
CA ALA A 88 -4.51 5.15 -20.69
C ALA A 88 -5.19 4.32 -19.58
N TRP A 89 -4.85 4.58 -18.31
CA TRP A 89 -5.25 3.71 -17.20
C TRP A 89 -6.28 4.35 -16.28
N TRP A 90 -6.26 5.68 -16.13
CA TRP A 90 -7.08 6.31 -15.08
C TRP A 90 -7.58 7.75 -15.30
N ARG A 91 -6.96 8.58 -16.15
CA ARG A 91 -7.41 10.00 -16.32
C ARG A 91 -8.84 10.18 -16.83
N ARG A 92 -9.49 9.11 -17.31
CA ARG A 92 -10.84 9.14 -17.88
C ARG A 92 -11.95 9.03 -16.82
N TYR A 93 -11.62 8.79 -15.56
CA TYR A 93 -12.60 8.64 -14.48
C TYR A 93 -12.90 9.95 -13.76
N PRO A 94 -14.04 10.06 -13.04
CA PRO A 94 -14.35 11.25 -12.24
C PRO A 94 -13.23 11.59 -11.24
N TYR A 95 -12.85 12.87 -11.18
CA TYR A 95 -11.72 13.34 -10.35
C TYR A 95 -11.81 12.90 -8.88
N ARG A 96 -13.01 12.84 -8.31
CA ARG A 96 -13.23 12.36 -6.93
C ARG A 96 -12.66 10.96 -6.70
N TRP A 97 -12.85 10.03 -7.65
CA TRP A 97 -12.37 8.66 -7.52
C TRP A 97 -10.88 8.55 -7.82
N GLN A 98 -10.34 9.43 -8.66
CA GLN A 98 -8.89 9.57 -8.81
C GLN A 98 -8.23 10.03 -7.50
N LEU A 99 -8.83 11.01 -6.82
CA LEU A 99 -8.33 11.50 -5.53
C LEU A 99 -8.38 10.40 -4.47
N VAL A 100 -9.50 9.69 -4.33
CA VAL A 100 -9.62 8.56 -3.38
C VAL A 100 -8.56 7.48 -3.67
N ALA A 101 -8.36 7.14 -4.94
CA ALA A 101 -7.33 6.18 -5.35
C ALA A 101 -5.91 6.65 -4.99
N VAL A 102 -5.56 7.91 -5.29
CA VAL A 102 -4.25 8.49 -4.94
C VAL A 102 -4.05 8.49 -3.42
N LEU A 103 -5.06 8.87 -2.64
CA LEU A 103 -4.97 8.87 -1.18
C LEU A 103 -4.72 7.45 -0.64
N GLY A 104 -5.47 6.46 -1.11
CA GLY A 104 -5.25 5.05 -0.73
C GLY A 104 -3.82 4.58 -1.09
N ALA A 105 -3.34 4.92 -2.29
CA ALA A 105 -1.99 4.57 -2.73
C ALA A 105 -0.88 5.26 -1.91
N LEU A 106 -1.08 6.51 -1.48
CA LEU A 106 -0.13 7.22 -0.62
C LEU A 106 -0.07 6.64 0.79
N ILE A 107 -1.20 6.19 1.33
CA ILE A 107 -1.25 5.49 2.63
C ILE A 107 -0.49 4.15 2.55
N MET A 108 -0.65 3.41 1.43
CA MET A 108 0.15 2.21 1.17
C MET A 108 1.65 2.54 1.06
N LEU A 109 2.00 3.65 0.39
CA LEU A 109 3.39 4.07 0.19
C LEU A 109 4.10 4.38 1.49
N ASP A 110 3.41 5.06 2.41
CA ASP A 110 3.92 5.36 3.74
C ASP A 110 4.41 4.09 4.45
N ASP A 111 3.54 3.07 4.54
CA ASP A 111 3.81 1.79 5.23
C ASP A 111 4.93 1.02 4.54
N ALA A 112 4.80 0.90 3.21
CA ALA A 112 5.75 0.15 2.39
C ALA A 112 7.16 0.73 2.49
N VAL A 113 7.30 2.05 2.47
CA VAL A 113 8.59 2.73 2.56
C VAL A 113 9.18 2.61 3.96
N SER A 114 8.38 2.80 5.01
CA SER A 114 8.90 2.68 6.38
C SER A 114 9.44 1.29 6.65
N HIS A 115 8.64 0.25 6.46
CA HIS A 115 9.07 -1.12 6.82
C HIS A 115 10.12 -1.70 5.85
N SER A 116 10.07 -1.32 4.56
CA SER A 116 11.05 -1.83 3.59
C SER A 116 12.40 -1.13 3.71
N LEU A 117 12.41 0.20 3.92
CA LEU A 117 13.62 1.01 3.78
C LEU A 117 14.11 1.61 5.11
N GLY A 118 13.33 1.51 6.18
CA GLY A 118 13.67 2.06 7.50
C GLY A 118 13.70 3.59 7.48
N VAL A 119 12.91 4.20 6.58
CA VAL A 119 12.82 5.65 6.44
C VAL A 119 11.62 6.13 7.24
N TRP A 120 11.77 7.24 7.96
CA TRP A 120 10.67 7.84 8.69
C TRP A 120 9.55 8.27 7.73
N THR A 121 8.31 7.92 8.07
CA THR A 121 7.11 8.32 7.35
C THR A 121 6.04 8.79 8.36
N PRO A 122 5.18 9.76 7.99
CA PRO A 122 4.28 10.39 8.96
C PRO A 122 3.23 9.44 9.55
N LEU A 123 2.64 8.51 8.79
CA LEU A 123 1.62 7.61 9.37
C LEU A 123 2.25 6.58 10.30
N ASP A 124 3.39 6.02 9.92
CA ASP A 124 4.16 5.12 10.79
C ASP A 124 4.66 5.83 12.06
N ALA A 125 5.00 7.11 11.97
CA ALA A 125 5.36 7.92 13.14
C ALA A 125 4.21 8.01 14.14
N VAL A 126 2.99 8.35 13.68
CA VAL A 126 1.77 8.41 14.50
C VAL A 126 1.40 7.03 15.04
N TRP A 127 1.56 5.98 14.24
CA TRP A 127 1.37 4.61 14.69
C TRP A 127 2.27 4.29 15.88
N LYS A 128 3.57 4.59 15.79
CA LYS A 128 4.55 4.31 16.83
C LYS A 128 4.39 5.20 18.07
N SER A 129 4.06 6.48 17.91
CA SER A 129 3.93 7.43 19.04
C SER A 129 2.62 7.31 19.80
N ASP A 130 1.51 7.13 19.10
CA ASP A 130 0.18 7.33 19.69
C ASP A 130 -0.67 6.06 19.65
N ILE A 131 -0.76 5.39 18.50
CA ILE A 131 -1.73 4.30 18.31
C ILE A 131 -1.25 3.01 18.95
N ARG A 132 -0.02 2.57 18.65
CA ARG A 132 0.54 1.32 19.15
C ARG A 132 0.61 1.29 20.69
N PRO A 133 1.05 2.36 21.39
CA PRO A 133 0.99 2.42 22.85
C PRO A 133 -0.45 2.41 23.39
N ALA A 134 -1.38 3.14 22.76
CA ALA A 134 -2.79 3.16 23.18
C ALA A 134 -3.47 1.78 23.07
N LEU A 135 -2.99 0.93 22.16
CA LEU A 135 -3.44 -0.46 22.01
C LEU A 135 -2.73 -1.45 22.95
N GLY A 136 -1.77 -0.99 23.77
CA GLY A 136 -0.99 -1.84 24.67
C GLY A 136 -0.01 -2.79 23.95
N LEU A 137 0.41 -2.45 22.72
CA LEU A 137 1.30 -3.27 21.88
C LEU A 137 2.79 -2.88 22.01
N GLY A 138 3.17 -2.35 23.18
CA GLY A 138 4.51 -1.84 23.50
C GLY A 138 5.50 -2.91 23.93
#